data_AF-A0A0N8K0U0-F1
#
_entry.id   AF-A0A0N8K0U0-F1
#
_cell.length_a   1.000
_cell.length_b   1.000
_cell.length_c   1.000
_cell.angle_alpha   90.00
_cell.angle_beta   90.00
_cell.angle_gamma   90.00
#
_symmetry.space_group_name_H-M   'P 1'
#
loop_
_entity.id
_entity.type
_entity.pdbx_description
1 polymer ?
#
loop_
_entity_poly.entity_id
_entity_poly.type
_entity_poly.pdbx_seq_one_letter_code
_entity_poly.pdbx_strand_id
1 'polypeptide(L)'
;MNQGAQKGDNDEWVHLPNKCEVCKFLSIEMKSAFEETGKTKEVIDTKYRFLDSKGTSPIKYVKSDIRFIEVLETVCQRLTEYSLHKEREGSNRFAKGMSETFSTLHNLVHKGVKVVMDIPYELWNETSAEVADLKKQVKEHSGSLEKGP
;
A
#
# COMPACT_ATOMS: atom_id res chain seq x y z
N MET A 1 6.30 33.92 -19.59
CA MET A 1 7.39 33.80 -18.60
C MET A 1 6.85 32.98 -17.44
N ASN A 2 7.30 31.74 -17.27
CA ASN A 2 7.24 31.08 -15.97
C ASN A 2 8.35 30.03 -15.94
N GLN A 3 9.52 30.47 -15.49
CA GLN A 3 10.63 29.60 -15.15
C GLN A 3 10.30 29.00 -13.79
N GLY A 4 10.14 27.67 -13.77
CA GLY A 4 10.06 26.87 -12.56
C GLY A 4 10.97 25.67 -12.71
N ALA A 5 12.23 25.90 -13.11
CA ALA A 5 13.28 24.89 -12.97
C ALA A 5 13.57 24.76 -11.47
N GLN A 6 12.90 23.81 -10.82
CA GLN A 6 13.21 23.46 -9.44
C GLN A 6 14.62 22.86 -9.41
N LYS A 7 15.49 23.64 -8.77
CA LYS A 7 16.82 23.33 -8.27
C LYS A 7 16.90 21.88 -7.78
N GLY A 8 17.71 21.06 -8.46
CA GLY A 8 18.04 19.73 -7.99
C GLY A 8 19.02 19.82 -6.82
N ASP A 9 18.50 19.71 -5.60
CA ASP A 9 19.29 19.27 -4.45
C ASP A 9 19.29 17.73 -4.48
N ASN A 10 20.29 17.15 -5.15
CA ASN A 10 20.52 15.71 -5.24
C ASN A 10 21.40 15.19 -4.08
N ASP A 11 21.19 15.70 -2.86
CA ASP A 11 21.94 15.29 -1.66
C ASP A 11 21.03 14.77 -0.53
N GLU A 12 19.74 14.55 -0.80
CA GLU A 12 18.84 13.94 0.17
C GLU A 12 18.92 12.42 0.10
N TRP A 13 19.52 11.78 1.11
CA TRP A 13 19.67 10.32 1.22
C TRP A 13 18.33 9.55 1.30
N VAL A 14 17.23 10.27 1.51
CA VAL A 14 15.86 9.76 1.63
C VAL A 14 15.01 10.38 0.54
N HIS A 15 14.37 9.55 -0.28
CA HIS A 15 13.51 10.04 -1.36
C HIS A 15 12.07 9.63 -1.11
N LEU A 16 11.28 10.52 -0.50
CA LEU A 16 9.89 10.24 -0.16
C LEU A 16 9.04 9.93 -1.40
N PRO A 17 8.01 9.08 -1.27
CA PRO A 17 7.11 8.77 -2.37
C PRO A 17 6.32 10.00 -2.81
N ASN A 18 6.26 10.25 -4.11
CA ASN A 18 5.40 11.30 -4.66
C ASN A 18 3.94 10.85 -4.77
N LYS A 19 3.03 11.79 -5.02
CA LYS A 19 1.58 11.53 -5.15
C LYS A 19 1.24 10.48 -6.20
N CYS A 20 1.99 10.41 -7.30
CA CYS A 20 1.76 9.41 -8.35
C CYS A 20 2.18 8.00 -7.90
N GLU A 21 3.28 7.87 -7.16
CA GLU A 21 3.70 6.60 -6.57
C GLU A 21 2.66 6.10 -5.56
N VAL A 22 2.21 6.97 -4.65
CA VAL A 22 1.15 6.65 -3.68
C VAL A 22 -0.14 6.20 -4.39
N CYS A 23 -0.60 6.97 -5.37
CA CYS A 23 -1.81 6.66 -6.13
C CYS A 23 -1.70 5.34 -6.90
N LYS A 24 -0.53 5.05 -7.50
CA LYS A 24 -0.26 3.80 -8.20
C LYS A 24 -0.47 2.60 -7.28
N PHE A 25 0.15 2.60 -6.10
CA PHE A 25 0.09 1.46 -5.19
C PHE A 25 -1.28 1.30 -4.52
N LEU A 26 -1.92 2.40 -4.14
CA LEU A 26 -3.32 2.38 -3.70
C LEU A 26 -4.23 1.75 -4.75
N SER A 27 -4.13 2.19 -6.01
CA SER A 27 -4.97 1.71 -7.10
C SER A 27 -4.73 0.23 -7.43
N ILE A 28 -3.46 -0.21 -7.42
CA ILE A 28 -3.10 -1.61 -7.68
C ILE A 28 -3.68 -2.53 -6.60
N GLU A 29 -3.49 -2.17 -5.32
CA GLU A 29 -3.97 -3.01 -4.22
C GLU A 29 -5.50 -2.99 -4.11
N MET A 30 -6.16 -1.84 -4.33
CA MET A 30 -7.63 -1.77 -4.41
C MET A 30 -8.15 -2.65 -5.54
N LYS A 31 -7.54 -2.58 -6.73
CA LYS A 31 -7.95 -3.41 -7.87
C LYS A 31 -7.84 -4.90 -7.53
N SER A 32 -6.71 -5.33 -6.96
CA SER A 32 -6.50 -6.73 -6.57
C SER A 32 -7.53 -7.18 -5.53
N ALA A 33 -7.78 -6.36 -4.50
CA ALA A 33 -8.76 -6.66 -3.46
C ALA A 33 -10.20 -6.72 -4.00
N PHE A 34 -10.55 -5.84 -4.96
CA PHE A 34 -11.85 -5.93 -5.64
C PHE A 34 -11.97 -7.19 -6.51
N GLU A 35 -10.92 -7.59 -7.23
CA GLU A 35 -10.93 -8.83 -8.03
C GLU A 35 -11.08 -10.08 -7.16
N GLU A 36 -10.47 -10.09 -5.97
CA GLU A 36 -10.59 -11.16 -4.99
C GLU A 36 -12.01 -11.24 -4.40
N THR A 37 -12.51 -10.13 -3.87
CA THR A 37 -13.85 -10.03 -3.25
C THR A 37 -15.01 -10.09 -4.26
N GLY A 38 -14.75 -9.87 -5.55
CA GLY A 38 -15.77 -9.88 -6.60
C GLY A 38 -16.30 -11.28 -6.96
N LYS A 39 -15.66 -12.34 -6.45
CA LYS A 39 -16.00 -13.73 -6.77
C LYS A 39 -17.18 -14.27 -5.97
N THR A 40 -17.54 -13.61 -4.86
CA THR A 40 -18.66 -14.05 -4.02
C THR A 40 -20.02 -13.70 -4.64
N LYS A 41 -21.02 -14.55 -4.37
CA LYS A 41 -22.43 -14.33 -4.71
C LYS A 41 -23.25 -13.87 -3.50
N GLU A 42 -22.58 -13.46 -2.43
CA GLU A 42 -23.19 -13.00 -1.19
C GLU A 42 -24.17 -11.84 -1.42
N VAL A 43 -25.20 -11.85 -0.59
CA VAL A 43 -26.29 -10.89 -0.62
C VAL A 43 -26.51 -10.43 0.82
N ILE A 44 -26.58 -9.12 0.99
CA ILE A 44 -26.82 -8.44 2.25
C ILE A 44 -28.33 -8.27 2.38
N ASP A 45 -28.90 -8.91 3.40
CA ASP A 45 -30.30 -8.72 3.76
C ASP A 45 -30.43 -7.47 4.62
N THR A 46 -31.08 -6.44 4.09
CA THR A 46 -31.31 -5.18 4.81
C THR A 46 -32.60 -5.20 5.64
N LYS A 47 -33.30 -6.35 5.71
CA LYS A 47 -34.57 -6.46 6.44
C LYS A 47 -34.39 -6.21 7.93
N TYR A 48 -34.89 -5.07 8.39
CA TYR A 48 -35.31 -4.91 9.78
C TYR A 48 -36.67 -5.59 9.95
N ARG A 49 -36.65 -6.79 10.57
CA ARG A 49 -37.78 -7.75 10.71
C ARG A 49 -39.11 -7.15 11.21
N PHE A 50 -39.11 -5.95 11.79
CA PHE A 50 -40.28 -5.30 12.37
C PHE A 50 -40.71 -3.97 11.72
N LEU A 51 -39.93 -3.38 10.80
CA LEU A 51 -40.24 -2.07 10.18
C LEU A 51 -40.67 -2.17 8.70
N ASP A 52 -40.15 -3.15 7.96
CA ASP A 52 -40.38 -3.24 6.51
C ASP A 52 -41.71 -3.93 6.20
N SER A 53 -42.79 -3.14 6.16
CA SER A 53 -44.12 -3.54 5.69
C SER A 53 -44.20 -3.74 4.16
N LYS A 54 -43.18 -3.31 3.40
CA LYS A 54 -43.00 -3.55 1.96
C LYS A 54 -41.52 -3.83 1.67
N GLY A 55 -41.22 -5.10 1.41
CA GLY A 55 -39.85 -5.63 1.43
C GLY A 55 -38.86 -4.92 0.52
N THR A 56 -37.83 -4.34 1.14
CA THR A 56 -36.62 -3.86 0.45
C THR A 56 -35.93 -5.03 -0.24
N SER A 57 -35.53 -4.85 -1.50
CA SER A 57 -34.85 -5.91 -2.26
C SER A 57 -33.45 -6.16 -1.70
N PRO A 58 -33.02 -7.42 -1.53
CA PRO A 58 -31.68 -7.75 -1.04
C PRO A 58 -30.56 -7.11 -1.89
N ILE A 59 -29.54 -6.56 -1.25
CA ILE A 59 -28.42 -5.88 -1.93
C ILE A 59 -27.30 -6.88 -2.18
N LYS A 60 -26.79 -6.97 -3.41
CA LYS A 60 -25.63 -7.83 -3.69
C LYS A 60 -24.38 -7.24 -3.01
N TYR A 61 -23.62 -8.07 -2.29
CA TYR A 61 -22.37 -7.65 -1.63
C TYR A 61 -21.41 -6.97 -2.61
N VAL A 62 -21.29 -7.50 -3.83
CA VAL A 62 -20.41 -6.91 -4.86
C VAL A 62 -20.77 -5.48 -5.27
N LYS A 63 -21.98 -5.00 -4.95
CA LYS A 63 -22.45 -3.63 -5.23
C LYS A 63 -22.65 -2.79 -3.97
N SER A 64 -22.32 -3.31 -2.78
CA SER A 64 -22.55 -2.58 -1.53
C SER A 64 -21.37 -1.68 -1.18
N ASP A 65 -21.67 -0.58 -0.47
CA ASP A 65 -20.64 0.29 0.11
C ASP A 65 -19.89 -0.42 1.26
N ILE A 66 -20.49 -1.44 1.88
CA ILE A 66 -19.83 -2.30 2.86
C ILE A 66 -18.58 -2.96 2.26
N ARG A 67 -18.70 -3.51 1.04
CA ARG A 67 -17.54 -4.07 0.33
C ARG A 67 -16.45 -3.03 0.08
N PHE A 68 -16.85 -1.79 -0.23
CA PHE A 68 -15.89 -0.71 -0.46
C PHE A 68 -15.08 -0.40 0.80
N ILE A 69 -15.73 -0.30 1.96
CA ILE A 69 -15.09 -0.09 3.26
C ILE A 69 -14.12 -1.23 3.59
N GLU A 70 -14.57 -2.48 3.50
CA GLU A 70 -13.75 -3.66 3.77
C GLU A 70 -12.51 -3.70 2.86
N VAL A 71 -12.68 -3.42 1.56
CA VAL A 71 -11.57 -3.36 0.62
C VAL A 71 -10.58 -2.26 1.00
N LEU A 72 -11.04 -1.06 1.36
CA LEU A 72 -10.14 0.02 1.78
C LEU A 72 -9.32 -0.34 3.01
N GLU A 73 -9.91 -1.02 3.99
CA GLU A 73 -9.19 -1.50 5.18
C GLU A 73 -8.11 -2.53 4.83
N THR A 74 -8.40 -3.44 3.88
CA THR A 74 -7.44 -4.47 3.46
C THR A 74 -6.20 -3.89 2.79
N VAL A 75 -6.32 -2.76 2.08
CA VAL A 75 -5.19 -2.15 1.36
C VAL A 75 -4.09 -1.70 2.32
N CYS A 76 -4.45 -1.13 3.46
CA CYS A 76 -3.47 -0.71 4.47
C CYS A 76 -2.63 -1.89 4.98
N GLN A 77 -3.27 -3.04 5.18
CA GLN A 77 -2.59 -4.28 5.57
C GLN A 77 -1.64 -4.76 4.46
N ARG A 78 -2.10 -4.76 3.20
CA ARG A 78 -1.33 -5.26 2.05
C ARG A 78 -0.09 -4.41 1.75
N LEU A 79 -0.13 -3.11 2.07
CA LEU A 79 1.03 -2.23 1.93
C LEU A 79 2.17 -2.54 2.93
N THR A 80 1.91 -3.33 3.97
CA THR A 80 2.97 -3.76 4.91
C THR A 80 4.03 -4.65 4.26
N GLU A 81 3.67 -5.36 3.20
CA GLU A 81 4.53 -6.29 2.46
C GLU A 81 5.56 -5.60 1.56
N TYR A 82 5.39 -4.30 1.32
CA TYR A 82 6.27 -3.52 0.46
C TYR A 82 7.56 -3.11 1.16
N SER A 83 8.67 -3.23 0.44
CA SER A 83 9.99 -2.76 0.82
C SER A 83 10.54 -1.80 -0.21
N LEU A 84 11.59 -1.07 0.18
CA LEU A 84 12.34 -0.20 -0.71
C LEU A 84 13.46 -0.96 -1.41
N HIS A 85 13.47 -0.86 -2.73
CA HIS A 85 14.46 -1.39 -3.65
C HIS A 85 15.29 -0.23 -4.19
N LYS A 86 16.36 0.14 -3.49
CA LYS A 86 17.24 1.24 -3.89
C LYS A 86 17.93 0.98 -5.24
N GLU A 87 18.04 -0.29 -5.63
CA GLU A 87 18.56 -0.72 -6.92
C GLU A 87 17.62 -0.46 -8.11
N ARG A 88 16.37 -0.03 -7.87
CA ARG A 88 15.35 0.18 -8.90
C ARG A 88 14.97 1.65 -9.02
N GLU A 89 14.56 2.05 -10.23
CA GLU A 89 14.17 3.42 -10.53
C GLU A 89 12.66 3.64 -10.56
N GLY A 90 12.28 4.89 -10.31
CA GLY A 90 10.89 5.35 -10.32
C GLY A 90 9.99 4.53 -9.41
N SER A 91 8.72 4.42 -9.78
CA SER A 91 7.71 3.72 -8.98
C SER A 91 7.94 2.21 -8.84
N ASN A 92 8.97 1.61 -9.46
CA ASN A 92 9.30 0.19 -9.27
C ASN A 92 10.24 -0.03 -8.06
N ARG A 93 10.72 1.05 -7.44
CA ARG A 93 11.49 1.04 -6.18
C ARG A 93 10.69 0.59 -4.96
N PHE A 94 9.37 0.50 -5.06
CA PHE A 94 8.54 -0.14 -4.05
C PHE A 94 8.04 -1.46 -4.62
N ALA A 95 8.45 -2.56 -4.00
CA ALA A 95 7.97 -3.89 -4.38
C ALA A 95 7.86 -4.79 -3.15
N LYS A 96 7.08 -5.87 -3.30
CA LYS A 96 6.84 -6.80 -2.21
C LYS A 96 8.06 -7.67 -1.95
N GLY A 97 8.35 -7.93 -0.67
CA GLY A 97 9.47 -8.76 -0.25
C GLY A 97 10.79 -8.00 -0.11
N MET A 98 11.88 -8.73 0.08
CA MET A 98 13.21 -8.18 0.33
C MET A 98 13.87 -7.67 -0.95
N SER A 99 14.67 -6.60 -0.86
CA SER A 99 15.41 -6.08 -2.01
C SER A 99 16.52 -7.02 -2.47
N GLU A 100 16.92 -6.89 -3.73
CA GLU A 100 17.97 -7.73 -4.32
C GLU A 100 19.31 -7.49 -3.61
N THR A 101 19.55 -6.24 -3.22
CA THR A 101 20.69 -5.82 -2.41
C THR A 101 20.70 -6.53 -1.06
N PHE A 102 19.62 -6.43 -0.27
CA PHE A 102 19.58 -7.08 1.05
C PHE A 102 19.58 -8.60 0.96
N SER A 103 18.93 -9.19 -0.05
CA SER A 103 19.00 -10.63 -0.30
C SER A 103 20.44 -11.09 -0.54
N THR A 104 21.20 -10.33 -1.33
CA THR A 104 22.62 -10.62 -1.58
C THR A 104 23.46 -10.49 -0.30
N LEU A 105 23.22 -9.45 0.51
CA LEU A 105 23.94 -9.26 1.78
C LEU A 105 23.66 -10.39 2.78
N HIS A 106 22.39 -10.81 2.93
CA HIS A 106 22.03 -11.96 3.76
C HIS A 106 22.69 -13.26 3.26
N ASN A 107 22.73 -13.48 1.95
CA ASN A 107 23.38 -14.65 1.36
C ASN A 107 24.89 -14.70 1.63
N LEU A 108 25.56 -13.54 1.62
CA LEU A 108 26.99 -13.44 1.95
C LEU A 108 27.23 -13.78 3.43
N VAL A 109 26.44 -13.19 4.34
CA VAL A 109 26.49 -13.49 5.77
C VAL A 109 26.24 -14.99 6.03
N HIS A 110 25.25 -15.57 5.37
CA HIS A 110 24.92 -16.99 5.48
C HIS A 110 26.04 -17.90 4.97
N LYS A 111 26.84 -17.46 3.98
CA LYS A 111 28.05 -18.17 3.50
C LYS A 111 29.28 -17.97 4.39
N GLY A 112 29.14 -17.28 5.53
CA GLY A 112 30.23 -17.03 6.47
C GLY A 112 31.09 -15.81 6.11
N VAL A 113 30.67 -14.98 5.15
CA VAL A 113 31.36 -13.73 4.82
C VAL A 113 30.99 -12.68 5.87
N LYS A 114 32.00 -12.04 6.46
CA LYS A 114 31.80 -10.91 7.39
C LYS A 114 31.43 -9.67 6.59
N VAL A 115 30.14 -9.36 6.53
CA VAL A 115 29.62 -8.10 6.00
C VAL A 115 29.57 -7.08 7.14
N VAL A 116 30.18 -5.91 6.95
CA VAL A 116 30.13 -4.80 7.90
C VAL A 116 29.30 -3.68 7.29
N MET A 117 28.28 -3.24 8.02
CA MET A 117 27.41 -2.12 7.68
C MET A 117 27.29 -1.19 8.87
N ASP A 118 26.94 0.07 8.62
CA ASP A 118 26.68 1.08 9.66
C ASP A 118 25.40 0.81 10.46
N ILE A 119 24.62 -0.20 10.06
CA ILE A 119 23.38 -0.65 10.70
C ILE A 119 23.56 -2.09 11.20
N PRO A 120 23.26 -2.38 12.48
CA PRO A 120 23.26 -3.73 13.04
C PRO A 120 22.38 -4.70 12.25
N TYR A 121 22.79 -5.97 12.18
CA TYR A 121 22.10 -7.03 11.42
C TYR A 121 20.61 -7.19 11.80
N GLU A 122 20.28 -7.00 13.08
CA GLU A 122 18.91 -7.07 13.60
C GLU A 122 17.98 -6.03 12.97
N LEU A 123 18.53 -4.91 12.48
CA LEU A 123 17.79 -3.78 11.92
C LEU A 123 17.78 -3.76 10.39
N TRP A 124 18.31 -4.80 9.72
CA TRP A 124 18.35 -4.85 8.25
C TRP A 124 16.96 -5.00 7.60
N ASN A 125 15.99 -5.52 8.35
CA ASN A 125 14.61 -5.69 7.90
C ASN A 125 13.66 -4.60 8.40
N GLU A 126 14.19 -3.55 9.02
CA GLU A 126 13.37 -2.44 9.51
C GLU A 126 12.77 -1.63 8.36
N THR A 127 11.61 -1.04 8.62
CA THR A 127 10.88 -0.27 7.61
C THR A 127 11.63 1.03 7.30
N SER A 128 12.05 1.22 6.04
CA SER A 128 12.65 2.48 5.57
C SER A 128 11.68 3.68 5.69
N ALA A 129 12.22 4.89 5.80
CA ALA A 129 11.42 6.12 5.88
C ALA A 129 10.48 6.29 4.68
N GLU A 130 10.92 5.93 3.47
CA GLU A 130 10.15 5.99 2.24
C GLU A 130 8.92 5.07 2.28
N VAL A 131 9.09 3.85 2.80
CA VAL A 131 7.99 2.89 2.94
C VAL A 131 7.06 3.31 4.07
N ALA A 132 7.59 3.83 5.17
CA ALA A 132 6.78 4.36 6.27
C ALA A 132 5.89 5.52 5.79
N ASP A 133 6.46 6.42 4.98
CA ASP A 133 5.73 7.55 4.42
C ASP A 133 4.72 7.12 3.34
N LEU A 134 5.05 6.12 2.51
CA LEU A 134 4.09 5.51 1.56
C LEU A 134 2.85 5.00 2.30
N LYS A 135 3.06 4.25 3.39
CA LYS A 135 1.97 3.70 4.23
C LYS A 135 1.14 4.81 4.87
N LYS A 136 1.80 5.84 5.40
CA LYS A 136 1.15 7.01 6.00
C LYS A 136 0.28 7.75 4.98
N GLN A 137 0.85 8.09 3.81
CA GLN A 137 0.13 8.82 2.77
C GLN A 137 -1.07 8.02 2.24
N VAL A 138 -0.96 6.71 2.06
CA VAL A 138 -2.12 5.90 1.63
C VAL A 138 -3.22 5.92 2.69
N LYS A 139 -2.88 5.79 3.97
CA LYS A 139 -3.87 5.86 5.06
C LYS A 139 -4.60 7.20 5.11
N GLU A 140 -3.89 8.29 4.86
CA GLU A 140 -4.49 9.63 4.77
C GLU A 140 -5.41 9.76 3.55
N HIS A 141 -5.04 9.19 2.41
CA HIS A 141 -5.87 9.19 1.21
C HIS A 141 -7.11 8.27 1.36
N SER A 142 -6.99 7.11 1.99
CA SER A 142 -8.13 6.21 2.24
C SER A 142 -9.13 6.84 3.23
N GLY A 143 -8.65 7.47 4.31
CA GLY A 143 -9.51 8.21 5.25
C GLY A 143 -10.14 9.46 4.63
N SER A 144 -9.53 10.02 3.57
CA SER A 144 -10.15 11.10 2.79
C SER A 144 -11.26 10.60 1.86
N LEU A 145 -11.23 9.33 1.43
CA LEU A 145 -12.32 8.71 0.65
C LEU A 145 -13.55 8.40 1.51
N GLU A 146 -13.38 8.15 2.82
CA GLU A 146 -14.49 7.95 3.76
C GLU A 146 -15.25 9.24 4.06
N LYS A 147 -14.56 10.37 4.02
CA LYS A 147 -15.14 11.70 4.20
C LYS A 147 -15.62 12.22 2.85
N GLY A 148 -16.75 11.70 2.40
CA GLY A 148 -17.45 12.24 1.22
C GLY A 148 -17.71 13.75 1.35
N PRO A 149 -18.02 14.43 0.23
CA PRO A 149 -18.37 15.86 0.22
C PRO A 149 -19.59 16.19 1.08
#